data_AF-A0A0R3T5S5-F1
#
_entry.id   AF-A0A0R3T5S5-F1
#
_cell.length_a   1.000
_cell.length_b   1.000
_cell.length_c   1.000
_cell.angle_alpha   90.00
_cell.angle_beta   90.00
_cell.angle_gamma   90.00
#
_symmetry.space_group_name_H-M   'P 1'
#
loop_
_entity.id
_entity.type
_entity.pdbx_description
1 polymer ?
#
loop_
_entity_poly.entity_id
_entity_poly.type
_entity_poly.pdbx_seq_one_letter_code
_entity_poly.pdbx_strand_id
1 'polypeptide(L)'
;MLKLSHGLSLLKISTNNQNFNRLLVTEVRKTPVFPAFVKLHFTDVKSKYPELKSTEIMKKLSEMYKATPTKELQKLTSNITLPTPKSEKEKMDDRKKLTLARKNGFPRPIAVTGYQVYIHEQLTGNKGKNLEDMKAKLGNASKAWNSLDERSKEPYVTQAMENKLAHLRELRSWCQDHGIAYSERKSVLVNRFFAKHEKSKAAAANAKEIIKKSSKK
;
A
#
# COMPACT_ATOMS: atom_id res chain seq x y z
N MET A 1 -6.70 64.36 -7.07
CA MET A 1 -5.88 64.31 -8.30
C MET A 1 -5.26 62.93 -8.42
N LEU A 2 -5.40 62.34 -9.61
CA LEU A 2 -4.86 61.04 -10.04
C LEU A 2 -3.33 61.02 -10.12
N LYS A 3 -2.71 59.86 -9.87
CA LYS A 3 -2.08 59.05 -10.94
C LYS A 3 -1.53 57.71 -10.41
N LEU A 4 -2.00 56.63 -11.04
CA LEU A 4 -1.31 55.33 -11.11
C LEU A 4 -0.02 55.46 -11.94
N SER A 5 0.98 54.64 -11.62
CA SER A 5 1.70 53.89 -12.66
C SER A 5 2.39 52.66 -12.08
N HIS A 6 2.28 51.58 -12.86
CA HIS A 6 2.69 50.21 -12.60
C HIS A 6 4.21 49.99 -12.45
N GLY A 7 4.56 48.93 -11.72
CA GLY A 7 5.85 48.29 -11.77
C GLY A 7 5.73 46.82 -11.34
N LEU A 8 5.19 45.98 -12.23
CA LEU A 8 5.23 44.52 -12.09
C LEU A 8 6.68 44.03 -12.22
N SER A 9 7.38 43.86 -11.10
CA SER A 9 8.65 43.14 -11.09
C SER A 9 8.40 41.63 -11.15
N LEU A 10 8.46 41.09 -12.37
CA LEU A 10 8.63 39.67 -12.64
C LEU A 10 10.02 39.24 -12.15
N LEU A 11 10.10 38.83 -10.89
CA LEU A 11 11.24 38.07 -10.38
C LEU A 11 11.22 36.69 -11.05
N LYS A 12 12.09 36.54 -12.06
CA LYS A 12 12.49 35.26 -12.65
C LYS A 12 13.04 34.36 -11.53
N ILE A 13 12.19 33.49 -11.00
CA ILE A 13 12.62 32.38 -10.16
C ILE A 13 13.30 31.38 -11.09
N SER A 14 14.63 31.50 -11.20
CA SER A 14 15.49 30.45 -11.76
C SER A 14 15.49 29.28 -10.79
N THR A 15 14.51 28.40 -10.92
CA THR A 15 14.47 27.11 -10.22
C THR A 15 15.44 26.16 -10.90
N ASN A 16 16.74 26.25 -10.59
CA ASN A 16 17.66 25.14 -10.79
C ASN A 16 17.53 24.18 -9.60
N ASN A 17 16.34 23.62 -9.42
CA ASN A 17 16.16 22.42 -8.62
C ASN A 17 16.65 21.26 -9.49
N GLN A 18 17.91 20.86 -9.29
CA GLN A 18 18.33 19.50 -9.61
C GLN A 18 17.54 18.53 -8.72
N ASN A 19 16.28 18.34 -9.11
CA ASN A 19 15.53 17.16 -8.79
C ASN A 19 16.39 16.01 -9.28
N PHE A 20 16.85 15.15 -8.36
CA PHE A 20 17.08 13.75 -8.67
C PHE A 20 15.71 13.11 -8.99
N ASN A 21 15.11 13.57 -10.08
CA ASN A 21 14.23 12.76 -10.89
C ASN A 21 15.13 11.64 -11.37
N ARG A 22 15.07 10.52 -10.66
CA ARG A 22 15.28 9.22 -11.28
C ARG A 22 14.39 9.29 -12.52
N LEU A 23 15.01 9.50 -13.68
CA LEU A 23 14.38 9.34 -14.98
C LEU A 23 13.76 7.95 -14.94
N LEU A 24 12.48 7.89 -14.57
CA LEU A 24 11.61 6.84 -15.00
C LEU A 24 11.46 7.12 -16.48
N VAL A 25 12.48 6.71 -17.23
CA VAL A 25 12.26 6.14 -18.55
C VAL A 25 11.10 5.20 -18.31
N THR A 26 9.92 5.59 -18.80
CA THR A 26 8.78 4.71 -18.98
C THR A 26 9.14 3.74 -20.10
N GLU A 27 10.25 3.02 -19.94
CA GLU A 27 10.34 1.69 -20.46
C GLU A 27 9.34 0.92 -19.63
N VAL A 28 8.26 0.52 -20.30
CA VAL A 28 7.44 -0.61 -19.89
C VAL A 28 8.41 -1.64 -19.33
N ARG A 29 8.46 -1.80 -18.00
CA ARG A 29 9.28 -2.84 -17.39
C ARG A 29 8.79 -4.13 -18.00
N LYS A 30 9.52 -4.65 -19.00
CA LYS A 30 9.24 -5.96 -19.58
C LYS A 30 9.43 -6.91 -18.41
N THR A 31 8.34 -7.34 -17.80
CA THR A 31 8.36 -8.37 -16.77
C THR A 31 9.12 -9.55 -17.35
N PRO A 32 10.06 -10.14 -16.60
CA PRO A 32 10.77 -11.30 -17.11
C PRO A 32 9.73 -12.36 -17.47
N VAL A 33 9.82 -12.87 -18.70
CA VAL A 33 8.88 -13.87 -19.24
C VAL A 33 8.99 -15.19 -18.47
N PHE A 34 10.16 -15.42 -17.85
CA PHE A 34 10.48 -16.63 -17.12
C PHE A 34 9.56 -16.91 -15.91
N PRO A 35 9.26 -15.98 -14.98
CA PRO A 35 8.25 -16.20 -13.95
C PRO A 35 6.86 -16.62 -14.45
N ALA A 36 6.40 -16.07 -15.59
CA ALA A 36 5.13 -16.47 -16.18
C ALA A 36 5.20 -17.90 -16.75
N PHE A 37 6.30 -18.23 -17.43
CA PHE A 37 6.59 -19.57 -17.93
C PHE A 37 6.67 -20.61 -16.81
N VAL A 38 7.38 -20.30 -15.72
CA VAL A 38 7.45 -21.13 -14.52
C VAL A 38 6.05 -21.37 -13.97
N LYS A 39 5.24 -20.33 -13.78
CA LYS A 39 3.88 -20.49 -13.24
C LYS A 39 2.99 -21.42 -14.08
N LEU A 40 3.14 -21.42 -15.40
CA LEU A 40 2.36 -22.25 -16.30
C LEU A 40 2.82 -23.72 -16.31
N HIS A 41 4.13 -23.95 -16.33
CA HIS A 41 4.69 -25.30 -16.51
C HIS A 41 5.11 -25.98 -15.19
N PHE A 42 5.13 -25.26 -14.07
CA PHE A 42 5.58 -25.81 -12.79
C PHE A 42 4.68 -26.95 -12.30
N THR A 43 3.36 -26.83 -12.45
CA THR A 43 2.42 -27.90 -12.10
C THR A 43 2.64 -29.12 -12.97
N ASP A 44 2.86 -28.93 -14.28
CA ASP A 44 3.05 -30.04 -15.22
C ASP A 44 4.35 -30.79 -14.96
N VAL A 45 5.45 -30.05 -14.69
CA VAL A 45 6.74 -30.66 -14.36
C VAL A 45 6.68 -31.35 -12.99
N LYS A 46 5.98 -30.77 -12.01
CA LYS A 46 5.80 -31.39 -10.69
C LYS A 46 4.94 -32.65 -10.75
N SER A 47 3.90 -32.67 -11.59
CA SER A 47 3.06 -33.85 -11.77
C SER A 47 3.78 -34.99 -12.49
N LYS A 48 4.69 -34.67 -13.42
CA LYS A 48 5.53 -35.67 -14.11
C LYS A 48 6.69 -36.18 -13.26
N TYR A 49 7.13 -35.38 -12.28
CA TYR A 49 8.24 -35.72 -11.40
C TYR A 49 7.91 -35.36 -9.94
N PRO A 50 7.01 -36.11 -9.30
CA PRO A 50 6.54 -35.80 -7.94
C PRO A 50 7.62 -35.93 -6.87
N GLU A 51 8.68 -36.72 -7.14
CA GLU A 51 9.79 -36.95 -6.20
C GLU A 51 10.90 -35.90 -6.27
N LEU A 52 10.93 -35.07 -7.32
CA LEU A 52 11.99 -34.05 -7.47
C LEU A 52 11.78 -32.88 -6.51
N LYS A 53 12.88 -32.39 -5.94
CA LYS A 53 12.85 -31.19 -5.10
C LYS A 53 12.58 -29.97 -5.97
N SER A 54 11.95 -28.93 -5.39
CA SER A 54 11.60 -27.71 -6.13
C SER A 54 12.79 -27.04 -6.82
N THR A 55 14.00 -27.19 -6.29
CA THR A 55 15.25 -26.72 -6.89
C THR A 55 15.56 -27.39 -8.23
N GLU A 56 15.29 -28.69 -8.37
CA GLU A 56 15.52 -29.47 -9.59
C GLU A 56 14.42 -29.22 -10.63
N ILE A 57 13.18 -29.05 -10.17
CA ILE A 57 12.06 -28.61 -11.00
C ILE A 57 12.37 -27.25 -11.63
N MET A 58 12.92 -26.30 -10.86
CA MET A 58 13.31 -24.98 -11.37
C MET A 58 14.47 -25.06 -12.38
N LYS A 59 15.43 -25.98 -12.21
CA LYS A 59 16.49 -26.23 -13.20
C LYS A 59 15.90 -26.73 -14.53
N LYS A 60 15.03 -27.75 -14.48
CA LYS A 60 14.33 -28.26 -15.66
C LYS A 60 13.48 -27.18 -16.34
N LEU A 61 12.77 -26.36 -15.57
CA LEU A 61 11.99 -25.24 -16.13
C LEU A 61 12.89 -24.18 -16.78
N SER A 62 14.07 -23.93 -16.24
CA SER A 62 15.06 -23.03 -16.86
C SER A 62 15.60 -23.59 -18.17
N GLU A 63 15.84 -24.89 -18.26
CA GLU A 63 16.29 -25.56 -19.49
C GLU A 63 15.18 -25.57 -20.55
N MET A 64 13.95 -25.91 -20.15
CA MET A 64 12.78 -25.84 -21.01
C MET A 64 12.55 -24.42 -21.55
N TYR A 65 12.68 -23.39 -20.70
CA TYR A 65 12.56 -22.00 -21.11
C TYR A 65 13.61 -21.60 -22.16
N LYS A 66 14.86 -22.08 -22.03
CA LYS A 66 15.93 -21.84 -23.01
C LYS A 66 15.69 -22.59 -24.33
N ALA A 67 15.05 -23.76 -24.28
CA ALA A 67 14.71 -24.57 -25.45
C ALA A 67 13.41 -24.13 -26.14
N THR A 68 12.58 -23.30 -25.50
CA THR A 68 11.29 -22.86 -26.04
C THR A 68 11.50 -21.82 -27.15
N PRO A 69 10.82 -21.95 -28.31
CA PRO A 69 11.00 -21.00 -29.41
C PRO A 69 10.50 -19.59 -29.06
N THR A 70 11.21 -18.58 -29.55
CA THR A 70 10.97 -17.16 -29.26
C THR A 70 9.52 -16.70 -29.55
N LYS A 71 8.83 -17.37 -30.49
CA LYS A 71 7.43 -17.11 -30.84
C LYS A 71 6.44 -17.46 -29.71
N GLU A 72 6.71 -18.51 -28.93
CA GLU A 72 5.87 -18.89 -27.78
C GLU A 72 6.15 -18.00 -26.57
N LEU A 73 7.42 -17.63 -26.35
CA LEU A 73 7.80 -16.65 -25.35
C LEU A 73 7.16 -15.28 -25.61
N GLN A 74 7.00 -14.87 -26.88
CA GLN A 74 6.27 -13.65 -27.24
C GLN A 74 4.77 -13.74 -26.94
N LYS A 75 4.11 -14.89 -27.19
CA LYS A 75 2.71 -15.12 -26.79
C LYS A 75 2.53 -15.10 -25.27
N LEU A 76 3.51 -15.58 -24.52
CA LEU A 76 3.51 -15.46 -23.06
C LEU A 76 3.68 -14.02 -22.62
N THR A 77 4.53 -13.25 -23.30
CA THR A 77 4.75 -11.82 -23.03
C THR A 77 3.44 -11.01 -23.19
N SER A 78 2.64 -11.29 -24.22
CA SER A 78 1.34 -10.62 -24.41
C SER A 78 0.28 -11.00 -23.38
N ASN A 79 0.39 -12.18 -22.76
CA ASN A 79 -0.54 -12.66 -21.74
C ASN A 79 -0.13 -12.26 -20.31
N ILE A 80 1.00 -11.56 -20.13
CA ILE A 80 1.36 -11.03 -18.82
C ILE A 80 0.39 -9.90 -18.50
N THR A 81 -0.66 -10.23 -17.74
CA THR A 81 -1.53 -9.24 -17.11
C THR A 81 -0.68 -8.45 -16.11
N LEU A 82 -0.21 -7.29 -16.54
CA LEU A 82 0.36 -6.29 -15.65
C LEU A 82 -0.66 -5.99 -14.55
N PRO A 83 -0.25 -5.89 -13.27
CA PRO A 83 -1.05 -5.17 -12.29
C PRO A 83 -1.23 -3.76 -12.84
N THR A 84 -2.42 -3.47 -13.37
CA THR A 84 -2.70 -2.15 -13.91
C THR A 84 -2.52 -1.13 -12.78
N PRO A 85 -1.71 -0.08 -12.99
CA PRO A 85 -1.60 0.97 -12.00
C PRO A 85 -2.99 1.55 -11.81
N LYS A 86 -3.48 1.53 -10.57
CA LYS A 86 -4.80 2.07 -10.23
C LYS A 86 -4.95 3.47 -10.82
N SER A 87 -6.07 3.71 -11.48
CA SER A 87 -6.39 5.03 -12.01
C SER A 87 -6.48 6.04 -10.87
N GLU A 88 -6.28 7.33 -11.17
CA GLU A 88 -6.38 8.39 -10.15
C GLU A 88 -7.78 8.42 -9.50
N LYS A 89 -8.82 8.11 -10.28
CA LYS A 89 -10.20 7.96 -9.78
C LYS A 89 -10.32 6.88 -8.71
N GLU A 90 -9.74 5.69 -8.96
CA GLU A 90 -9.76 4.59 -7.99
C GLU A 90 -8.99 4.93 -6.71
N LYS A 91 -7.84 5.60 -6.82
CA LYS A 91 -7.08 6.06 -5.64
C LYS A 91 -7.89 7.05 -4.82
N MET A 92 -8.58 7.99 -5.47
CA MET A 92 -9.42 8.95 -4.80
C MET A 92 -10.60 8.29 -4.09
N ASP A 93 -11.21 7.28 -4.69
CA ASP A 93 -12.29 6.52 -4.04
C ASP A 93 -11.78 5.69 -2.87
N ASP A 94 -10.62 5.04 -2.98
CA ASP A 94 -9.98 4.35 -1.85
C ASP A 94 -9.70 5.30 -0.68
N ARG A 95 -9.27 6.55 -0.96
CA ARG A 95 -9.09 7.60 0.06
C ARG A 95 -10.40 7.99 0.74
N LYS A 96 -11.49 8.13 -0.02
CA LYS A 96 -12.82 8.44 0.55
C LYS A 96 -13.30 7.34 1.48
N LYS A 97 -13.22 6.08 1.05
CA LYS A 97 -13.62 4.92 1.85
C LYS A 97 -12.81 4.82 3.14
N LEU A 98 -11.49 5.00 3.04
CA LEU A 98 -10.61 4.99 4.21
C LEU A 98 -10.91 6.16 5.16
N THR A 99 -11.20 7.33 4.62
CA THR A 99 -11.55 8.51 5.43
C THR A 99 -12.86 8.29 6.19
N LEU A 100 -13.88 7.72 5.53
CA LEU A 100 -15.13 7.34 6.18
C LEU A 100 -14.89 6.32 7.30
N ALA A 101 -14.12 5.26 7.02
CA ALA A 101 -13.78 4.25 8.03
C ALA A 101 -13.07 4.88 9.24
N ARG A 102 -12.09 5.77 9.01
CA ARG A 102 -11.38 6.50 10.08
C ARG A 102 -12.29 7.40 10.90
N LYS A 103 -13.27 8.06 10.28
CA LYS A 103 -14.29 8.85 10.99
C LYS A 103 -15.16 7.99 11.91
N ASN A 104 -15.31 6.70 11.57
CA ASN A 104 -16.04 5.71 12.36
C ASN A 104 -15.08 4.84 13.20
N GLY A 105 -13.96 5.39 13.65
CA GLY A 105 -13.08 4.71 14.60
C GLY A 105 -12.19 3.60 14.02
N PHE A 106 -12.00 3.51 12.70
CA PHE A 106 -11.11 2.50 12.12
C PHE A 106 -9.68 2.62 12.70
N PRO A 107 -9.10 1.54 13.26
CA PRO A 107 -7.80 1.55 13.92
C PRO A 107 -6.68 2.15 13.05
N ARG A 108 -5.83 2.97 13.67
CA ARG A 108 -4.67 3.56 13.00
C ARG A 108 -3.54 2.55 12.90
N PRO A 109 -2.71 2.62 11.85
CA PRO A 109 -1.53 1.77 11.78
C PRO A 109 -0.59 2.10 12.94
N ILE A 110 -0.17 1.06 13.65
CA ILE A 110 0.82 1.12 14.74
C ILE A 110 2.18 0.65 14.18
N ALA A 111 3.28 1.00 14.84
CA ALA A 111 4.61 0.49 14.50
C ALA A 111 4.66 -1.04 14.73
N VAL A 112 4.82 -1.81 13.65
CA VAL A 112 4.75 -3.28 13.66
C VAL A 112 6.10 -3.96 13.36
N THR A 113 7.15 -3.17 13.17
CA THR A 113 8.53 -3.67 13.08
C THR A 113 9.39 -3.02 14.14
N GLY A 114 10.40 -3.73 14.65
CA GLY A 114 11.31 -3.17 15.67
C GLY A 114 11.95 -1.85 15.21
N TYR A 115 12.34 -1.78 13.94
CA TYR A 115 12.81 -0.54 13.32
C TYR A 115 11.79 0.59 13.40
N GLN A 116 10.51 0.33 13.08
CA GLN A 116 9.47 1.36 13.15
C GLN A 116 9.25 1.83 14.59
N VAL A 117 9.28 0.92 15.56
CA VAL A 117 9.16 1.26 16.98
C VAL A 117 10.32 2.16 17.40
N TYR A 118 11.55 1.75 17.08
CA TYR A 118 12.76 2.53 17.37
C TYR A 118 12.71 3.92 16.72
N ILE A 119 12.41 4.01 15.41
CA ILE A 119 12.32 5.30 14.72
C ILE A 119 11.22 6.16 15.32
N HIS A 120 10.07 5.58 15.67
CA HIS A 120 8.99 6.33 16.30
C HIS A 120 9.44 6.93 17.64
N GLU A 121 10.14 6.14 18.47
CA GLU A 121 10.72 6.61 19.74
C GLU A 121 11.74 7.73 19.53
N GLN A 122 12.74 7.52 18.65
CA GLN A 122 13.79 8.50 18.37
C GLN A 122 13.25 9.81 17.76
N LEU A 123 12.13 9.74 17.05
CA LEU A 123 11.49 10.89 16.44
C LEU A 123 10.39 11.52 17.30
N THR A 124 10.10 10.95 18.48
CA THR A 124 9.13 11.51 19.42
C THR A 124 9.58 12.90 19.88
N GLY A 125 8.65 13.84 20.01
CA GLY A 125 8.96 15.21 20.47
C GLY A 125 9.55 16.15 19.40
N ASN A 126 9.57 15.78 18.12
CA ASN A 126 10.04 16.67 17.04
C ASN A 126 8.93 17.52 16.39
N LYS A 127 7.78 17.70 17.05
CA LYS A 127 6.71 18.57 16.56
C LYS A 127 7.22 20.02 16.49
N GLY A 128 7.03 20.68 15.34
CA GLY A 128 7.43 22.09 15.14
C GLY A 128 8.89 22.33 14.73
N LYS A 129 9.68 21.28 14.47
CA LYS A 129 11.05 21.43 13.95
C LYS A 129 11.06 21.58 12.43
N ASN A 130 12.12 22.21 11.91
CA ASN A 130 12.33 22.34 10.47
C ASN A 130 12.40 20.95 9.80
N LEU A 131 11.92 20.85 8.57
CA LEU A 131 11.92 19.63 7.77
C LEU A 131 13.34 19.07 7.59
N GLU A 132 14.33 19.94 7.39
CA GLU A 132 15.72 19.50 7.20
C GLU A 132 16.30 18.87 8.48
N ASP A 133 15.99 19.43 9.66
CA ASP A 133 16.40 18.85 10.94
C ASP A 133 15.74 17.49 11.17
N MET A 134 14.47 17.34 10.78
CA MET A 134 13.77 16.05 10.87
C MET A 134 14.39 15.00 9.94
N LYS A 135 14.78 15.38 8.71
CA LYS A 135 15.47 14.48 7.77
C LYS A 135 16.83 14.06 8.34
N ALA A 136 17.61 15.00 8.87
CA ALA A 136 18.91 14.72 9.47
C ALA A 136 18.75 13.75 10.66
N LYS A 137 17.78 13.99 11.55
CA LYS A 137 17.48 13.11 12.67
C LYS A 137 17.04 11.72 12.24
N LEU A 138 16.17 11.60 11.25
CA LEU A 138 15.77 10.32 10.70
C LEU A 138 16.98 9.57 10.13
N GLY A 139 17.85 10.26 9.40
CA GLY A 139 19.09 9.69 8.87
C GLY A 139 20.01 9.19 9.98
N ASN A 140 20.20 9.98 11.04
CA ASN A 140 21.02 9.60 12.18
C ASN A 140 20.43 8.43 12.95
N ALA A 141 19.12 8.43 13.20
CA ALA A 141 18.43 7.31 13.85
C ALA A 141 18.54 6.04 13.00
N SER A 142 18.37 6.13 11.68
CA SER A 142 18.51 4.99 10.78
C SER A 142 19.92 4.39 10.82
N LYS A 143 20.97 5.24 10.84
CA LYS A 143 22.35 4.78 11.02
C LYS A 143 22.56 4.11 12.37
N ALA A 144 22.10 4.75 13.45
CA ALA A 144 22.20 4.21 14.80
C ALA A 144 21.54 2.83 14.93
N TRP A 145 20.36 2.62 14.36
CA TRP A 145 19.70 1.31 14.33
C TRP A 145 20.56 0.22 13.68
N ASN A 146 21.25 0.53 12.58
CA ASN A 146 22.10 -0.44 11.91
C ASN A 146 23.35 -0.79 12.73
N SER A 147 23.81 0.14 13.58
CA SER A 147 24.94 -0.06 14.49
C SER A 147 24.57 -0.80 15.79
N LEU A 148 23.28 -0.93 16.12
CA LEU A 148 22.85 -1.69 17.30
C LEU A 148 23.08 -3.20 17.12
N ASP A 149 23.51 -3.85 18.18
CA ASP A 149 23.60 -5.31 18.30
C ASP A 149 22.20 -5.94 18.47
N GLU A 150 22.11 -7.25 18.29
CA GLU A 150 20.84 -7.97 18.34
C GLU A 150 20.16 -7.89 19.71
N ARG A 151 20.94 -7.90 20.80
CA ARG A 151 20.43 -7.80 22.16
C ARG A 151 19.79 -6.43 22.43
N SER A 152 20.38 -5.35 21.90
CA SER A 152 19.78 -4.02 21.98
C SER A 152 18.55 -3.84 21.07
N LYS A 153 18.42 -4.66 20.02
CA LYS A 153 17.24 -4.65 19.12
C LYS A 153 16.06 -5.43 19.69
N GLU A 154 16.31 -6.42 20.54
CA GLU A 154 15.31 -7.30 21.15
C GLU A 154 14.10 -6.56 21.77
N PRO A 155 14.26 -5.53 22.63
CA PRO A 155 13.10 -4.84 23.22
C PRO A 155 12.17 -4.23 22.16
N TYR A 156 12.74 -3.68 21.09
CA TYR A 156 11.96 -3.10 19.99
C TYR A 156 11.22 -4.17 19.19
N VAL A 157 11.83 -5.35 19.00
CA VAL A 157 11.18 -6.47 18.32
C VAL A 157 10.01 -6.99 19.15
N THR A 158 10.20 -7.18 20.46
CA THR A 158 9.15 -7.59 21.39
C THR A 158 7.98 -6.61 21.39
N GLN A 159 8.26 -5.31 21.52
CA GLN A 159 7.23 -4.28 21.46
C GLN A 159 6.50 -4.25 20.10
N ALA A 160 7.22 -4.47 18.99
CA ALA A 160 6.60 -4.54 17.67
C ALA A 160 5.64 -5.72 17.53
N MET A 161 5.96 -6.86 18.15
CA MET A 161 5.08 -8.03 18.20
C MET A 161 3.82 -7.75 19.03
N GLU A 162 3.97 -7.13 20.20
CA GLU A 162 2.84 -6.72 21.05
C GLU A 162 1.93 -5.72 20.33
N ASN A 163 2.51 -4.70 19.69
CA ASN A 163 1.78 -3.72 18.88
C ASN A 163 0.99 -4.39 17.75
N LYS A 164 1.59 -5.37 17.08
CA LYS A 164 0.90 -6.14 16.03
C LYS A 164 -0.31 -6.89 16.60
N LEU A 165 -0.15 -7.57 17.74
CA LEU A 165 -1.25 -8.30 18.38
C LEU A 165 -2.35 -7.36 18.87
N ALA A 166 -1.99 -6.25 19.51
CA ALA A 166 -2.93 -5.23 19.95
C ALA A 166 -3.73 -4.68 18.76
N HIS A 167 -3.05 -4.31 17.67
CA HIS A 167 -3.71 -3.82 16.46
C HIS A 167 -4.68 -4.83 15.85
N LEU A 168 -4.32 -6.12 15.82
CA LEU A 168 -5.21 -7.18 15.32
C LEU A 168 -6.44 -7.35 16.21
N ARG A 169 -6.30 -7.22 17.54
CA ARG A 169 -7.42 -7.25 18.48
C ARG A 169 -8.36 -6.05 18.27
N GLU A 170 -7.81 -4.84 18.13
CA GLU A 170 -8.58 -3.64 17.81
C GLU A 170 -9.34 -3.78 16.49
N LEU A 171 -8.70 -4.32 15.45
CA LEU A 171 -9.36 -4.57 14.17
C LEU A 171 -10.50 -5.57 14.30
N ARG A 172 -10.34 -6.63 15.11
CA ARG A 172 -11.41 -7.60 15.38
C ARG A 172 -12.58 -6.95 16.12
N SER A 173 -12.32 -6.20 17.18
CA SER A 173 -13.34 -5.45 17.92
C SER A 173 -14.10 -4.52 16.99
N TRP A 174 -13.38 -3.70 16.21
CA TRP A 174 -13.99 -2.78 15.26
C TRP A 174 -14.87 -3.49 14.22
N CYS A 175 -14.46 -4.68 13.76
CA CYS A 175 -15.27 -5.49 12.85
C CYS A 175 -16.56 -5.99 13.52
N GLN A 176 -16.49 -6.40 14.79
CA GLN A 176 -17.65 -6.83 15.57
C GLN A 176 -18.63 -5.67 15.80
N ASP A 177 -18.13 -4.51 16.24
CA ASP A 177 -18.94 -3.30 16.49
C ASP A 177 -19.71 -2.86 15.25
N HIS A 178 -19.08 -3.00 14.07
CA HIS A 178 -19.69 -2.64 12.80
C HIS A 178 -20.38 -3.81 12.09
N GLY A 179 -20.43 -5.00 12.72
CA GLY A 179 -21.02 -6.23 12.17
C GLY A 179 -20.53 -6.55 10.76
N ILE A 180 -19.22 -6.52 10.54
CA ILE A 180 -18.56 -6.95 9.29
C ILE A 180 -17.67 -8.16 9.55
N ALA A 181 -17.50 -9.02 8.55
CA ALA A 181 -16.58 -10.15 8.66
C ALA A 181 -15.12 -9.67 8.75
N TYR A 182 -14.37 -10.25 9.69
CA TYR A 182 -12.95 -9.97 9.88
C TYR A 182 -12.10 -10.36 8.65
N SER A 183 -10.99 -9.66 8.49
CA SER A 183 -9.95 -9.89 7.48
C SER A 183 -8.69 -9.17 7.95
N GLU A 184 -7.53 -9.80 7.83
CA GLU A 184 -6.25 -9.13 8.11
C GLU A 184 -5.96 -8.00 7.10
N ARG A 185 -6.54 -8.09 5.90
CA ARG A 185 -6.34 -7.09 4.85
C ARG A 185 -7.20 -5.86 5.10
N LYS A 186 -6.56 -4.77 5.51
CA LYS A 186 -7.17 -3.45 5.72
C LYS A 186 -8.08 -2.99 4.57
N SER A 187 -7.64 -3.15 3.32
CA SER A 187 -8.43 -2.74 2.15
C SER A 187 -9.77 -3.48 2.07
N VAL A 188 -9.78 -4.76 2.44
CA VAL A 188 -11.00 -5.58 2.48
C VAL A 188 -11.94 -5.09 3.56
N LEU A 189 -11.43 -4.81 4.76
CA LEU A 189 -12.24 -4.29 5.87
C LEU A 189 -12.89 -2.94 5.52
N VAL A 190 -12.09 -2.01 4.99
CA VAL A 190 -12.56 -0.68 4.58
C VAL A 190 -13.64 -0.78 3.49
N ASN A 191 -13.44 -1.65 2.50
CA ASN A 191 -14.43 -1.86 1.44
C ASN A 191 -15.74 -2.49 1.97
N ARG A 192 -15.65 -3.50 2.84
CA ARG A 192 -16.82 -4.14 3.47
C ARG A 192 -17.63 -3.15 4.29
N PHE A 193 -16.94 -2.37 5.12
CA PHE A 193 -17.55 -1.32 5.92
C PHE A 193 -18.26 -0.29 5.04
N PHE A 194 -17.57 0.22 4.01
CA PHE A 194 -18.15 1.19 3.09
C PHE A 194 -19.41 0.65 2.39
N ALA A 195 -19.36 -0.59 1.89
CA ALA A 195 -20.51 -1.22 1.26
C ALA A 195 -21.71 -1.37 2.22
N LYS A 196 -21.45 -1.72 3.49
CA LYS A 196 -22.50 -1.81 4.52
C LYS A 196 -23.09 -0.42 4.82
N HIS A 197 -22.25 0.59 4.93
CA HIS A 197 -22.67 1.97 5.18
C HIS A 197 -23.56 2.51 4.05
N GLU A 198 -23.17 2.31 2.78
CA GLU A 198 -23.99 2.73 1.63
C GLU A 198 -25.34 2.02 1.57
N LYS A 199 -25.37 0.70 1.87
CA LYS A 199 -26.65 -0.05 1.98
C LYS A 199 -27.55 0.52 3.08
N SER A 200 -26.99 0.81 4.26
CA SER A 200 -27.74 1.40 5.37
C SER A 200 -28.27 2.79 5.02
N LYS A 201 -27.47 3.60 4.32
CA LYS A 201 -27.85 4.94 3.88
C LYS A 201 -28.99 4.89 2.86
N ALA A 202 -28.91 3.98 1.88
CA ALA A 202 -29.98 3.78 0.90
C ALA A 202 -31.28 3.29 1.56
N ALA A 203 -31.19 2.34 2.50
CA ALA A 203 -32.34 1.87 3.26
C ALA A 203 -33.01 3.00 4.08
N ALA A 204 -32.20 3.85 4.73
CA ALA A 204 -32.71 5.00 5.48
C ALA A 204 -33.36 6.06 4.58
N ALA A 205 -32.84 6.29 3.37
CA ALA A 205 -33.46 7.19 2.39
C ALA A 205 -34.82 6.67 1.93
N ASN A 206 -34.91 5.38 1.59
CA ASN A 206 -36.16 4.73 1.18
C ASN A 206 -37.22 4.78 2.31
N ALA A 207 -36.82 4.52 3.55
CA ALA A 207 -37.73 4.62 4.70
C ALA A 207 -38.31 6.02 4.88
N LYS A 208 -37.49 7.08 4.71
CA LYS A 208 -37.95 8.47 4.77
C LYS A 208 -38.93 8.82 3.67
N GLU A 209 -38.75 8.29 2.45
CA GLU A 209 -39.70 8.48 1.37
C GLU A 209 -41.05 7.82 1.63
N ILE A 210 -41.06 6.62 2.21
CA ILE A 210 -42.29 5.91 2.57
C ILE A 210 -43.08 6.71 3.60
N ILE A 211 -42.42 7.20 4.66
CA ILE A 211 -43.05 8.02 5.70
C ILE A 211 -43.64 9.31 5.11
N LYS A 212 -42.90 9.99 4.22
CA LYS A 212 -43.37 11.23 3.56
C LYS A 212 -44.56 11.00 2.62
N LYS A 213 -44.66 9.82 2.00
CA LYS A 213 -45.81 9.45 1.15
C LYS A 213 -47.03 9.07 2.00
N SER A 214 -46.85 8.44 3.15
CA SER A 214 -47.95 8.10 4.06
C SER A 214 -48.53 9.31 4.80
N SER A 215 -47.75 10.38 5.04
CA SER A 215 -48.23 11.59 5.73
C SER A 215 -48.94 12.60 4.80
N LYS A 216 -49.09 12.28 3.51
CA LYS A 216 -49.76 13.12 2.50
C LYS A 216 -51.12 12.56 2.05
N LYS A 217 -51.52 11.40 2.58
CA LYS A 217 -52.88 10.87 2.48
C LYS A 217 -53.61 11.18 3.78
#